data_AF-A0A9W6KT93-F1
#
_entry.id   AF-A0A9W6KT93-F1
#
_cell.length_a   1.000
_cell.length_b   1.000
_cell.length_c   1.000
_cell.angle_alpha   90.00
_cell.angle_beta   90.00
_cell.angle_gamma   90.00
#
_symmetry.space_group_name_H-M   'P 1'
#
loop_
_entity.id
_entity.type
_entity.pdbx_description
1 polymer ?
#
loop_
_entity_poly.entity_id
_entity_poly.type
_entity_poly.pdbx_seq_one_letter_code
_entity_poly.pdbx_strand_id
1 'polypeptide(L)'
;MPEQRPTRFAVEFNRVYRADGPGHLLVWFAGGRTGRVTILAGPADPPEEFAGEVTAEAPSSCSAAIRAGEFWTLQCNRQDGGGFKALYTPL
;
A
#
# COMPACT_ATOMS: atom_id res chain seq x y z
N MET A 1 -22.03 -19.69 11.34
CA MET A 1 -22.11 -18.53 10.41
C MET A 1 -20.84 -18.58 9.56
N PRO A 2 -20.91 -18.62 8.23
CA PRO A 2 -19.69 -18.54 7.43
C PRO A 2 -19.11 -17.13 7.59
N GLU A 3 -17.89 -17.00 8.10
CA GLU A 3 -17.16 -15.74 8.13
C GLU A 3 -17.09 -15.18 6.71
N GLN A 4 -17.62 -13.97 6.50
CA GLN A 4 -17.38 -13.24 5.27
C GLN A 4 -15.89 -12.94 5.21
N ARG A 5 -15.18 -13.60 4.28
CA ARG A 5 -13.76 -13.30 4.06
C ARG A 5 -13.61 -11.83 3.72
N PRO A 6 -12.68 -11.10 4.35
CA PRO A 6 -12.41 -9.72 4.00
C PRO A 6 -12.11 -9.63 2.49
N THR A 7 -12.85 -8.78 1.78
CA THR A 7 -12.66 -8.65 0.33
C THR A 7 -11.47 -7.73 0.09
N ARG A 8 -10.46 -8.23 -0.63
CA ARG A 8 -9.33 -7.40 -1.10
C ARG A 8 -9.85 -6.14 -1.82
N PHE A 9 -9.15 -5.02 -1.66
CA PHE A 9 -9.58 -3.75 -2.28
C PHE A 9 -8.41 -2.98 -2.89
N ALA A 10 -8.73 -2.16 -3.89
CA ALA A 10 -7.77 -1.26 -4.53
C ALA A 10 -7.43 -0.09 -3.61
N VAL A 11 -6.16 0.30 -3.58
CA VAL A 11 -5.66 1.33 -2.68
C VAL A 11 -5.53 2.66 -3.43
N GLU A 12 -6.08 3.73 -2.86
CA GLU A 12 -5.82 5.11 -3.27
C GLU A 12 -4.46 5.57 -2.73
N PHE A 13 -3.63 6.17 -3.60
CA PHE A 13 -2.33 6.71 -3.23
C PHE A 13 -2.46 8.00 -2.40
N ASN A 14 -1.51 8.24 -1.51
CA ASN A 14 -1.46 9.36 -0.57
C ASN A 14 -2.65 9.46 0.41
N ARG A 15 -3.43 8.38 0.54
CA ARG A 15 -4.47 8.24 1.55
C ARG A 15 -3.94 7.39 2.70
N VAL A 16 -4.16 7.87 3.92
CA VAL A 16 -3.88 7.10 5.13
C VAL A 16 -5.05 6.16 5.41
N TYR A 17 -4.75 4.90 5.69
CA TYR A 17 -5.67 3.87 6.11
C TYR A 17 -5.29 3.40 7.51
N ARG A 18 -6.26 2.87 8.24
CA ARG A 18 -6.02 2.13 9.47
C ARG A 18 -6.39 0.66 9.25
N ALA A 19 -5.50 -0.25 9.66
CA ALA A 19 -5.76 -1.68 9.56
C ALA A 19 -6.50 -2.18 10.81
N ASP A 20 -7.70 -2.73 10.63
CA ASP A 20 -8.45 -3.33 11.75
C ASP A 20 -7.86 -4.70 12.18
N GLY A 21 -7.16 -5.37 11.26
CA GLY A 21 -6.50 -6.65 11.45
C GLY A 21 -5.19 -6.73 10.65
N PRO A 22 -4.44 -7.84 10.73
CA PRO A 22 -3.29 -8.03 9.86
C PRO A 22 -3.71 -8.02 8.39
N GLY A 23 -2.81 -7.60 7.52
CA GLY A 23 -3.06 -7.61 6.09
C GLY A 23 -1.78 -7.52 5.27
N HIS A 24 -1.92 -7.71 3.97
CA HIS A 24 -0.81 -7.65 3.03
C HIS A 24 -1.09 -6.62 1.93
N LEU A 25 -0.15 -5.69 1.77
CA LEU A 25 -0.17 -4.65 0.75
C LEU A 25 0.78 -5.03 -0.37
N LEU A 26 0.30 -4.99 -1.62
CA LEU A 26 1.11 -5.21 -2.82
C LEU A 26 1.00 -3.99 -3.74
N VAL A 27 2.15 -3.49 -4.20
CA VAL A 27 2.27 -2.41 -5.16
C VAL A 27 3.09 -2.88 -6.35
N TRP A 28 2.66 -2.56 -7.57
CA TRP A 28 3.40 -2.91 -8.78
C TRP A 28 3.23 -1.84 -9.87
N PHE A 29 4.24 -1.71 -10.72
CA PHE A 29 4.17 -0.86 -11.89
C PHE A 29 3.38 -1.57 -13.00
N ALA A 30 2.31 -0.93 -13.48
CA ALA A 30 1.45 -1.47 -14.52
C ALA A 30 1.67 -0.81 -15.90
N GLY A 31 2.66 0.09 -16.00
CA GLY A 31 2.97 0.85 -17.20
C GLY A 31 2.49 2.30 -17.16
N GLY A 32 2.94 3.10 -18.13
CA GLY A 32 2.61 4.51 -18.23
C GLY A 32 3.75 5.40 -17.73
N ARG A 33 3.40 6.47 -17.01
CA ARG A 33 4.37 7.48 -16.56
C ARG A 33 5.23 6.89 -15.44
N THR A 34 6.54 7.11 -15.49
CA THR A 34 7.45 6.59 -14.46
C THR A 34 7.33 7.38 -13.15
N GLY A 35 7.70 6.75 -12.04
CA GLY A 35 7.64 7.35 -10.72
C GLY A 35 8.20 6.43 -9.64
N ARG A 36 7.97 6.85 -8.39
CA ARG A 36 8.35 6.15 -7.17
C ARG A 36 7.15 6.11 -6.23
N VAL A 37 6.96 4.98 -5.58
CA VAL A 37 5.97 4.80 -4.52
C VAL A 37 6.70 4.26 -3.29
N THR A 38 6.50 4.93 -2.16
CA THR A 38 7.03 4.51 -0.86
C THR A 38 5.87 4.00 -0.01
N ILE A 39 6.04 2.83 0.61
CA ILE A 39 5.12 2.28 1.58
C ILE A 39 5.56 2.77 2.95
N LEU A 40 4.67 3.48 3.64
CA LEU A 40 4.85 3.85 5.04
C LEU A 40 3.80 3.15 5.88
N ALA A 41 4.20 2.53 7.00
CA ALA A 41 3.30 1.83 7.89
C ALA A 41 3.83 1.81 9.32
N GLY A 42 3.00 2.16 10.30
CA GLY A 42 3.39 2.19 11.70
C GLY A 42 2.23 2.59 12.61
N PRO A 43 2.46 2.72 13.93
CA PRO A 43 1.42 3.03 14.90
C PRO A 43 0.95 4.50 14.89
N ALA A 44 1.68 5.40 14.24
CA ALA A 44 1.39 6.84 14.18
C ALA A 44 0.45 7.20 13.01
N ASP A 45 -0.33 8.27 13.18
CA ASP A 45 -1.19 8.86 12.14
C ASP A 45 -0.80 10.34 11.90
N PRO A 46 -0.17 10.69 10.75
CA PRO A 46 0.17 9.81 9.63
C PRO A 46 1.37 8.89 9.94
N PRO A 47 1.50 7.75 9.25
CA PRO A 47 2.62 6.82 9.43
C PRO A 47 3.89 7.36 8.78
N GLU A 48 5.02 7.18 9.45
CA GLU A 48 6.35 7.66 8.99
C GLU A 48 7.37 6.53 8.82
N GLU A 49 7.09 5.34 9.35
CA GLU A 49 8.01 4.21 9.32
C GLU A 49 8.06 3.57 7.92
N PHE A 50 9.27 3.41 7.38
CA PHE A 50 9.50 2.85 6.06
C PHE A 50 9.26 1.35 6.02
N ALA A 51 8.37 0.90 5.13
CA ALA A 51 8.05 -0.51 4.93
C ALA A 51 8.44 -1.05 3.54
N GLY A 52 8.74 -0.17 2.58
CA GLY A 52 9.18 -0.58 1.24
C GLY A 52 9.17 0.55 0.22
N GLU A 53 9.82 0.34 -0.91
CA GLU A 53 9.83 1.28 -2.04
C GLU A 53 9.81 0.50 -3.36
N VAL A 54 9.11 1.07 -4.34
CA VAL A 54 9.08 0.56 -5.71
C VAL A 54 9.26 1.73 -6.69
N THR A 55 10.03 1.49 -7.74
CA THR A 55 10.23 2.45 -8.84
C THR A 55 9.82 1.81 -10.16
N ALA A 56 9.64 2.63 -11.20
CA ALA A 56 9.29 2.10 -12.52
C ALA A 56 10.49 1.38 -13.20
N GLU A 57 11.69 1.57 -12.68
CA GLU A 57 12.94 1.05 -13.25
C GLU A 57 13.30 -0.32 -12.66
N ALA A 58 13.34 -0.42 -11.32
CA ALA A 58 13.44 -1.67 -10.57
C ALA A 58 13.38 -1.39 -9.04
N PRO A 59 12.87 -2.33 -8.21
CA PRO A 59 12.07 -3.49 -8.62
C PRO A 59 10.71 -3.03 -9.17
N SER A 60 10.09 -3.82 -10.06
CA SER A 60 8.77 -3.48 -10.65
C SER A 60 7.59 -3.72 -9.70
N SER A 61 7.84 -4.30 -8.53
CA SER A 61 6.85 -4.49 -7.46
C SER A 61 7.50 -4.49 -6.08
N CYS A 62 6.72 -4.12 -5.07
CA CYS A 62 7.08 -4.21 -3.65
C CYS A 62 5.84 -4.56 -2.83
N SER A 63 6.03 -5.16 -1.65
CA SER A 63 4.93 -5.49 -0.75
C SER A 63 5.32 -5.30 0.71
N ALA A 64 4.33 -5.11 1.56
CA ALA A 64 4.50 -4.98 3.01
C ALA A 64 3.42 -5.75 3.75
N ALA A 65 3.80 -6.37 4.87
CA ALA A 65 2.85 -6.83 5.87
C ALA A 65 2.45 -5.64 6.75
N ILE A 66 1.16 -5.48 6.98
CA ILE A 66 0.59 -4.45 7.84
C ILE A 66 -0.01 -5.15 9.06
N ARG A 67 0.32 -4.70 10.26
CA ARG A 67 -0.18 -5.30 11.50
C ARG A 67 -1.53 -4.69 11.90
N ALA A 68 -2.28 -5.42 12.70
CA ALA A 68 -3.51 -4.91 13.29
C ALA A 68 -3.24 -3.63 14.09
N GLY A 69 -4.04 -2.60 13.86
CA GLY A 69 -3.95 -1.30 14.50
C GLY A 69 -2.96 -0.32 13.87
N GLU A 70 -2.10 -0.75 12.93
CA GLU A 70 -1.18 0.16 12.22
C GLU A 70 -1.94 1.07 11.25
N PHE A 71 -1.45 2.29 11.12
CA PHE A 71 -1.76 3.17 10.01
C PHE A 71 -0.78 2.92 8.87
N TRP A 72 -1.24 3.09 7.63
CA TRP A 72 -0.40 2.88 6.46
C TRP A 72 -0.84 3.77 5.29
N THR A 73 0.09 4.08 4.40
CA THR A 73 -0.14 4.87 3.18
C THR A 73 0.82 4.47 2.07
N LEU A 74 0.41 4.74 0.83
CA LEU A 74 1.27 4.69 -0.35
C LEU A 74 1.63 6.10 -0.77
N GLN A 75 2.79 6.57 -0.34
CA GLN A 75 3.26 7.90 -0.69
C GLN A 75 3.77 7.92 -2.12
N CYS A 76 3.23 8.83 -2.93
CA CYS A 76 3.66 9.07 -4.30
C CYS A 76 3.54 10.56 -4.61
N ASN A 77 4.50 11.11 -5.35
CA ASN A 77 4.45 12.52 -5.77
C ASN A 77 3.27 12.84 -6.71
N ARG A 78 2.51 11.82 -7.15
CA ARG A 78 1.29 11.99 -7.93
C ARG A 78 0.09 11.33 -7.26
N GLN A 79 -1.03 12.03 -7.26
CA GLN A 79 -2.29 11.53 -6.72
C GLN A 79 -2.85 10.34 -7.50
N ASP A 80 -2.56 10.26 -8.81
CA ASP A 80 -2.98 9.13 -9.67
C ASP A 80 -2.07 7.91 -9.55
N GLY A 81 -1.05 7.94 -8.69
CA GLY A 81 -0.09 6.86 -8.51
C GLY A 81 0.90 6.68 -9.67
N GLY A 82 0.87 7.50 -10.73
CA GLY A 82 1.88 7.47 -11.79
C GLY A 82 2.13 6.08 -12.40
N GLY A 83 1.09 5.40 -12.86
CA GLY A 83 1.21 4.08 -13.51
C GLY A 83 1.39 2.89 -12.55
N PHE A 84 1.51 3.14 -11.25
CA PHE A 84 1.45 2.08 -10.24
C PHE A 84 0.02 1.69 -9.92
N LYS A 85 -0.14 0.43 -9.55
CA LYS A 85 -1.37 -0.12 -8.99
C LYS A 85 -1.06 -0.74 -7.64
N ALA A 86 -2.07 -0.80 -6.79
CA ALA A 86 -1.95 -1.37 -5.47
C ALA A 86 -3.22 -2.09 -5.02
N LEU A 87 -3.02 -3.14 -4.23
CA LEU A 87 -4.06 -3.96 -3.63
C LEU A 87 -3.70 -4.22 -2.18
N TYR A 88 -4.69 -4.08 -1.30
CA TYR A 88 -4.60 -4.54 0.08
C TYR A 88 -5.49 -5.76 0.27
N THR A 89 -4.95 -6.78 0.93
CA THR A 89 -5.65 -8.02 1.29
C THR A 89 -5.62 -8.18 2.80
N PRO A 90 -6.73 -7.95 3.52
CA PRO A 90 -6.81 -8.28 4.93
C PRO A 90 -6.69 -9.80 5.13
N LEU A 91 -6.06 -10.22 6.23
CA LEU A 91 -5.74 -11.62 6.56
C LEU A 91 -6.58 -12.14 7.72
#